data_AF-V2XJC4-F1
#
_entry.id   AF-V2XJC4-F1
#
_cell.length_a   1.000
_cell.length_b   1.000
_cell.length_c   1.000
_cell.angle_alpha   90.00
_cell.angle_beta   90.00
_cell.angle_gamma   90.00
#
_symmetry.space_group_name_H-M   'P 1'
#
loop_
_entity.id
_entity.type
_entity.pdbx_description
1 polymer ?
#
loop_
_entity_poly.entity_id
_entity_poly.type
_entity_poly.pdbx_seq_one_letter_code
_entity_poly.pdbx_strand_id
1 'polypeptide(L)'
;MVMKTLRYLYLFVLGLLSFLVSQILTRIPLLGILTKNPKFIIFQINNALLVGCLIAVSAGVFEEVFRFLFRRFLVREGVKISEPIIFGLGHSLMEIIYIFIPVILSSGLSVISSLGIIERIIATLIHIELSIIIWNGFLENKKYLYLLLAVLLHSICDILIPVAMSVGIGSYALEMLFFAVTVIIGVITLRINRMEWKL
;
A
#
# COMPACT_ATOMS: atom_id res chain seq x y z
N MET A 1 3.02 -8.31 -30.11
CA MET A 1 3.59 -7.16 -29.37
C MET A 1 2.50 -6.24 -28.82
N VAL A 2 1.61 -5.68 -29.66
CA VAL A 2 0.52 -4.77 -29.27
C VAL A 2 -0.38 -5.30 -28.14
N MET A 3 -0.82 -6.56 -28.21
CA MET A 3 -1.67 -7.16 -27.15
C MET A 3 -0.99 -7.25 -25.78
N LYS A 4 0.35 -7.43 -25.72
CA LYS A 4 1.12 -7.46 -24.47
C LYS A 4 1.15 -6.06 -23.84
N THR A 5 1.41 -5.04 -24.65
CA THR A 5 1.41 -3.64 -24.22
C THR A 5 0.04 -3.21 -23.69
N LEU A 6 -1.05 -3.58 -24.38
CA LEU A 6 -2.41 -3.27 -23.94
C LEU A 6 -2.75 -3.96 -22.60
N ARG A 7 -2.30 -5.21 -22.38
CA ARG A 7 -2.49 -5.92 -21.10
C ARG A 7 -1.75 -5.22 -19.96
N TYR A 8 -0.51 -4.80 -20.18
CA TYR A 8 0.28 -4.10 -19.17
C TYR A 8 -0.27 -2.71 -18.85
N LEU A 9 -0.70 -1.94 -19.86
CA LEU A 9 -1.40 -0.69 -19.64
C LEU A 9 -2.70 -0.89 -18.84
N TYR A 10 -3.48 -1.92 -19.18
CA TYR A 10 -4.68 -2.28 -18.44
C TYR A 10 -4.40 -2.57 -16.96
N LEU A 11 -3.38 -3.39 -16.66
CA LEU A 11 -2.99 -3.70 -15.29
C LEU A 11 -2.50 -2.49 -14.51
N PHE A 12 -1.76 -1.59 -15.17
CA PHE A 12 -1.32 -0.34 -14.57
C PHE A 12 -2.50 0.55 -14.18
N VAL A 13 -3.47 0.72 -15.10
CA VAL A 13 -4.70 1.48 -14.84
C VAL A 13 -5.53 0.84 -13.72
N LEU A 14 -5.62 -0.49 -13.68
CA LEU A 14 -6.27 -1.18 -12.57
C LEU A 14 -5.57 -0.91 -11.23
N GLY A 15 -4.24 -0.83 -11.21
CA GLY A 15 -3.47 -0.42 -10.03
C GLY A 15 -3.86 0.97 -9.54
N LEU A 16 -3.85 1.97 -10.44
CA LEU A 16 -4.26 3.34 -10.14
C LEU A 16 -5.68 3.38 -9.53
N LEU A 17 -6.61 2.67 -10.17
CA LEU A 17 -8.01 2.61 -9.76
C LEU A 17 -8.18 1.87 -8.41
N SER A 18 -7.37 0.86 -8.12
CA SER A 18 -7.40 0.15 -6.84
C SER A 18 -7.12 1.08 -5.67
N PHE A 19 -6.07 1.92 -5.76
CA PHE A 19 -5.80 2.93 -4.74
C PHE A 19 -6.88 4.02 -4.70
N LEU A 20 -7.28 4.54 -5.87
CA LEU A 20 -8.31 5.59 -5.96
C LEU A 20 -9.60 5.17 -5.25
N VAL A 21 -10.10 3.96 -5.53
CA VAL A 21 -11.36 3.49 -4.94
C VAL A 21 -11.18 3.17 -3.45
N SER A 22 -10.09 2.52 -3.06
CA SER A 22 -9.86 2.13 -1.65
C SER A 22 -9.59 3.30 -0.72
N GLN A 23 -8.76 4.25 -1.13
CA GLN A 23 -8.37 5.37 -0.28
C GLN A 23 -9.27 6.57 -0.50
N ILE A 24 -9.26 7.12 -1.70
CA ILE A 24 -9.81 8.45 -1.97
C ILE A 24 -11.34 8.41 -1.97
N LEU A 25 -11.95 7.38 -2.55
CA LEU A 25 -13.40 7.30 -2.67
C LEU A 25 -14.09 6.61 -1.48
N THR A 26 -13.36 5.82 -0.67
CA THR A 26 -13.97 5.05 0.43
C THR A 26 -13.33 5.33 1.79
N ARG A 27 -12.09 4.92 2.05
CA ARG A 27 -11.49 5.04 3.40
C ARG A 27 -11.39 6.48 3.89
N ILE A 28 -10.84 7.41 3.10
CA ILE A 28 -10.64 8.80 3.53
C ILE A 28 -11.97 9.51 3.79
N PRO A 29 -13.02 9.41 2.94
CA PRO A 29 -14.35 9.92 3.27
C PRO A 29 -14.94 9.35 4.56
N LEU A 30 -14.80 8.04 4.79
CA LEU A 30 -15.26 7.39 6.03
C LEU A 30 -14.52 7.90 7.26
N LEU A 31 -13.20 8.03 7.18
CA LEU A 31 -12.39 8.66 8.23
C LEU A 31 -12.79 10.11 8.47
N GLY A 32 -13.08 10.87 7.40
CA GLY A 32 -13.56 12.25 7.49
C GLY A 32 -14.93 12.40 8.15
N ILE A 33 -15.79 11.38 8.08
CA ILE A 33 -17.04 11.33 8.86
C ILE A 33 -16.73 11.01 10.33
N LEU A 34 -15.84 10.05 10.58
CA LEU A 34 -15.46 9.63 11.94
C LEU A 34 -14.80 10.76 12.73
N THR A 35 -13.90 11.53 12.12
CA THR A 35 -13.17 12.65 12.74
C THR A 35 -14.05 13.86 13.02
N LYS A 36 -15.28 13.93 12.48
CA LYS A 36 -16.28 14.96 12.85
C LYS A 36 -17.04 14.62 14.14
N ASN A 37 -16.94 13.39 14.64
CA ASN A 37 -17.63 12.97 15.86
C ASN A 37 -16.86 13.44 17.11
N PRO A 38 -17.42 14.33 17.97
CA PRO A 38 -16.72 14.84 19.15
C PRO A 38 -16.25 13.74 20.11
N LYS A 39 -17.00 12.64 20.25
CA LYS A 39 -16.60 11.51 21.10
C LYS A 39 -15.34 10.83 20.55
N PHE A 40 -15.23 10.72 19.23
CA PHE A 40 -14.05 10.15 18.59
C PHE A 40 -12.85 11.08 18.75
N ILE A 41 -13.02 12.39 18.60
CA ILE A 41 -11.95 13.37 18.82
C ILE A 41 -11.41 13.26 20.25
N ILE A 42 -12.28 13.23 21.26
CA ILE A 42 -11.88 13.07 22.66
C ILE A 42 -11.16 11.74 22.87
N PHE A 43 -11.67 10.65 22.30
CA PHE A 43 -11.03 9.34 22.36
C PHE A 43 -9.62 9.34 21.72
N GLN A 44 -9.47 9.99 20.55
CA GLN A 44 -8.20 10.13 19.85
C GLN A 44 -7.18 10.93 20.65
N ILE A 45 -7.57 12.03 21.27
CA ILE A 45 -6.68 12.83 22.12
C ILE A 45 -6.18 11.99 23.30
N ASN A 46 -7.08 11.22 23.94
CA ASN A 46 -6.73 10.41 25.11
C ASN A 46 -5.99 9.11 24.75
N ASN A 47 -6.08 8.63 23.50
CA ASN A 47 -5.54 7.34 23.06
C ASN A 47 -4.81 7.44 21.71
N ALA A 48 -3.98 8.48 21.53
CA ALA A 48 -3.40 8.83 20.24
C ALA A 48 -2.64 7.67 19.56
N LEU A 49 -1.84 6.91 20.31
CA LEU A 49 -1.12 5.74 19.77
C LEU A 49 -2.08 4.65 19.28
N LEU A 50 -3.07 4.28 20.10
CA LEU A 50 -4.05 3.27 19.73
C LEU A 50 -4.83 3.69 18.47
N VAL A 51 -5.30 4.94 18.43
CA VAL A 51 -6.01 5.46 17.25
C VAL A 51 -5.10 5.52 16.03
N GLY A 52 -3.84 5.94 16.17
CA GLY A 52 -2.84 5.90 15.10
C GLY A 52 -2.67 4.50 14.53
N CYS A 53 -2.51 3.49 15.40
CA CYS A 53 -2.42 2.09 14.99
C CYS A 53 -3.71 1.59 14.32
N LEU A 54 -4.90 1.96 14.83
CA LEU A 54 -6.18 1.58 14.20
C LEU A 54 -6.35 2.22 12.81
N ILE A 55 -5.91 3.48 12.64
CA ILE A 55 -5.90 4.16 11.35
C ILE A 55 -4.94 3.46 10.38
N ALA A 56 -3.74 3.08 10.83
CA ALA A 56 -2.78 2.30 10.05
C ALA A 56 -3.34 0.94 9.62
N VAL A 57 -3.93 0.17 10.55
CA VAL A 57 -4.60 -1.11 10.23
C VAL A 57 -5.73 -0.90 9.21
N SER A 58 -6.51 0.16 9.36
CA SER A 58 -7.58 0.46 8.39
C SER A 58 -7.04 0.72 6.99
N ALA A 59 -5.84 1.30 6.84
CA ALA A 59 -5.21 1.48 5.52
C ALA A 59 -4.93 0.12 4.88
N GLY A 60 -4.19 -0.73 5.60
CA GLY A 60 -3.87 -2.09 5.14
C GLY A 60 -5.11 -2.92 4.80
N VAL A 61 -6.18 -2.83 5.61
CA VAL A 61 -7.45 -3.51 5.31
C VAL A 61 -8.06 -3.01 4.00
N PHE A 62 -8.23 -1.69 3.83
CA PHE A 62 -8.89 -1.16 2.64
C PHE A 62 -8.05 -1.41 1.38
N GLU A 63 -6.76 -1.14 1.39
CA GLU A 63 -5.93 -1.28 0.19
C GLU A 63 -5.80 -2.73 -0.27
N GLU A 64 -5.54 -3.65 0.67
CA GLU A 64 -5.34 -5.05 0.30
C GLU A 64 -6.64 -5.74 -0.08
N VAL A 65 -7.76 -5.36 0.53
CA VAL A 65 -9.09 -5.85 0.12
C VAL A 65 -9.38 -5.40 -1.31
N PHE A 66 -9.19 -4.12 -1.65
CA PHE A 66 -9.44 -3.66 -3.02
C PHE A 66 -8.44 -4.26 -4.02
N ARG A 67 -7.17 -4.42 -3.66
CA ARG A 67 -6.20 -5.15 -4.48
C ARG A 67 -6.65 -6.57 -4.76
N PHE A 68 -7.13 -7.28 -3.75
CA PHE A 68 -7.70 -8.62 -3.87
C PHE A 68 -8.95 -8.63 -4.75
N LEU A 69 -9.87 -7.68 -4.58
CA LEU A 69 -11.11 -7.60 -5.38
C LEU A 69 -10.79 -7.32 -6.85
N PHE A 70 -9.86 -6.42 -7.13
CA PHE A 70 -9.41 -6.12 -8.48
C PHE A 70 -8.77 -7.35 -9.12
N ARG A 71 -7.87 -8.04 -8.40
CA ARG A 71 -7.29 -9.31 -8.86
C ARG A 71 -8.35 -10.41 -9.06
N ARG A 72 -9.40 -10.45 -8.24
CA ARG A 72 -10.44 -11.48 -8.30
C ARG A 72 -11.38 -11.27 -9.49
N PHE A 73 -11.81 -10.04 -9.73
CA PHE A 73 -12.92 -9.75 -10.63
C PHE A 73 -12.49 -9.12 -11.96
N LEU A 74 -11.38 -8.39 -11.98
CA LEU A 74 -10.96 -7.59 -13.14
C LEU A 74 -9.73 -8.16 -13.85
N VAL A 75 -8.94 -9.02 -13.18
CA VAL A 75 -7.78 -9.68 -13.78
C VAL A 75 -8.07 -11.16 -13.98
N ARG A 76 -8.15 -11.59 -15.25
CA ARG A 76 -8.30 -12.99 -15.64
C ARG A 76 -6.93 -13.59 -15.96
N GLU A 77 -6.68 -14.78 -15.44
CA GLU A 77 -5.51 -15.63 -15.78
C GLU A 77 -4.17 -14.89 -15.70
N GLY A 78 -3.71 -14.59 -14.48
CA GLY A 78 -2.45 -13.91 -14.24
C GLY A 78 -1.42 -14.79 -13.55
N VAL A 79 -0.49 -15.35 -14.34
CA VAL A 79 0.58 -16.25 -13.88
C VAL A 79 1.98 -15.62 -13.94
N LYS A 80 2.14 -14.50 -14.66
CA LYS A 80 3.44 -13.85 -14.85
C LYS A 80 3.71 -12.85 -13.74
N ILE A 81 4.95 -12.81 -13.25
CA ILE A 81 5.36 -11.88 -12.18
C ILE A 81 5.28 -10.42 -12.60
N SER A 82 5.43 -10.13 -13.91
CA SER A 82 5.31 -8.78 -14.44
C SER A 82 3.93 -8.16 -14.18
N GLU A 83 2.88 -8.97 -14.04
CA GLU A 83 1.52 -8.46 -13.87
C GLU A 83 1.28 -7.78 -12.52
N PRO A 84 1.52 -8.44 -11.37
CA PRO A 84 1.42 -7.76 -10.09
C PRO A 84 2.46 -6.66 -9.91
N ILE A 85 3.64 -6.74 -10.55
CA ILE A 85 4.61 -5.63 -10.55
C ILE A 85 4.00 -4.38 -11.18
N ILE A 86 3.44 -4.51 -12.38
CA ILE A 86 2.84 -3.38 -13.10
C ILE A 86 1.60 -2.85 -12.39
N PHE A 87 0.79 -3.75 -11.81
CA PHE A 87 -0.34 -3.35 -10.97
C PHE A 87 0.13 -2.56 -9.74
N GLY A 88 1.13 -3.06 -9.01
CA GLY A 88 1.68 -2.41 -7.82
C GLY A 88 2.29 -1.04 -8.13
N LEU A 89 2.97 -0.89 -9.27
CA LEU A 89 3.46 0.40 -9.76
C LEU A 89 2.33 1.39 -10.01
N GLY A 90 1.23 0.95 -10.62
CA GLY A 90 0.04 1.79 -10.82
C GLY A 90 -0.58 2.22 -9.50
N HIS A 91 -0.71 1.29 -8.54
CA HIS A 91 -1.24 1.56 -7.21
C HIS A 91 -0.38 2.60 -6.48
N SER A 92 0.95 2.42 -6.45
CA SER A 92 1.89 3.35 -5.82
C SER A 92 1.90 4.73 -6.50
N LEU A 93 1.83 4.79 -7.84
CA LEU A 93 1.81 6.08 -8.54
C LEU A 93 0.60 6.93 -8.12
N MET A 94 -0.57 6.32 -7.98
CA MET A 94 -1.76 7.06 -7.54
C MET A 94 -1.59 7.61 -6.13
N GLU A 95 -0.95 6.86 -5.23
CA GLU A 95 -0.64 7.31 -3.88
C GLU A 95 0.34 8.49 -3.89
N ILE A 96 1.44 8.40 -4.65
CA ILE A 96 2.41 9.48 -4.78
C ILE A 96 1.73 10.75 -5.34
N ILE A 97 0.88 10.60 -6.36
CA ILE A 97 0.11 11.72 -6.92
C ILE A 97 -0.79 12.32 -5.84
N TYR A 98 -1.52 11.49 -5.10
CA TYR A 98 -2.44 11.94 -4.06
C TYR A 98 -1.73 12.69 -2.91
N ILE A 99 -0.55 12.23 -2.50
CA ILE A 99 0.20 12.82 -1.39
C ILE A 99 0.96 14.09 -1.84
N PHE A 100 1.71 14.04 -2.94
CA PHE A 100 2.63 15.12 -3.30
C PHE A 100 1.98 16.24 -4.12
N ILE A 101 1.04 15.96 -5.01
CA ILE A 101 0.47 17.02 -5.87
C ILE A 101 -0.19 18.14 -5.04
N PRO A 102 -1.03 17.87 -4.03
CA PRO A 102 -1.60 18.93 -3.21
C PRO A 102 -0.55 19.80 -2.52
N VAL A 103 0.50 19.18 -1.97
CA VAL A 103 1.59 19.87 -1.25
C VAL A 103 2.41 20.73 -2.20
N ILE A 104 2.73 20.24 -3.40
CA ILE A 104 3.44 21.00 -4.42
C ILE A 104 2.63 22.20 -4.86
N LEU A 105 1.32 22.03 -5.10
CA LEU A 105 0.44 23.11 -5.53
C LEU A 105 0.23 24.17 -4.44
N SER A 106 0.19 23.77 -3.16
CA SER A 106 -0.03 24.70 -2.05
C SER A 106 1.23 25.41 -1.56
N SER A 107 2.39 24.75 -1.67
CA SER A 107 3.60 25.17 -0.94
C SER A 107 4.87 25.13 -1.78
N GLY A 108 4.79 24.68 -3.03
CA GLY A 108 5.92 24.58 -3.95
C GLY A 108 6.78 23.33 -3.75
N LEU A 109 7.70 23.10 -4.69
CA LEU A 109 8.54 21.89 -4.73
C LEU A 109 9.57 21.81 -3.58
N SER A 110 9.98 22.96 -3.04
CA SER A 110 11.03 23.04 -2.00
C SER A 110 10.63 22.42 -0.66
N VAL A 111 9.34 22.14 -0.45
CA VAL A 111 8.81 21.53 0.79
C VAL A 111 9.00 20.01 0.80
N ILE A 112 9.21 19.38 -0.37
CA ILE A 112 9.42 17.93 -0.42
C ILE A 112 10.82 17.62 0.10
N SER A 113 10.87 16.91 1.23
CA SER A 113 12.13 16.44 1.81
C SER A 113 12.69 15.26 1.01
N SER A 114 14.02 15.16 0.93
CA SER A 114 14.69 14.01 0.33
C SER A 114 14.32 12.70 1.03
N LEU A 115 14.13 12.73 2.35
CA LEU A 115 13.71 11.57 3.13
C LEU A 115 12.30 11.11 2.74
N GLY A 116 11.35 12.04 2.53
CA GLY A 116 10.02 11.70 2.05
C GLY A 116 10.03 11.08 0.65
N ILE A 117 10.95 11.50 -0.23
CA ILE A 117 11.13 10.85 -1.55
C ILE A 117 11.64 9.41 -1.38
N ILE A 118 12.63 9.19 -0.50
CA ILE A 118 13.17 7.86 -0.22
C ILE A 118 12.07 6.95 0.33
N GLU A 119 11.30 7.43 1.30
CA GLU A 119 10.17 6.70 1.90
C GLU A 119 9.18 6.24 0.82
N ARG A 120 8.84 7.11 -0.15
CA ARG A 120 7.94 6.77 -1.24
C ARG A 120 8.51 5.75 -2.23
N ILE A 121 9.82 5.76 -2.46
CA ILE A 121 10.48 4.72 -3.26
C ILE A 121 10.40 3.37 -2.54
N ILE A 122 10.65 3.34 -1.23
CA ILE A 122 10.55 2.11 -0.42
C ILE A 122 9.10 1.63 -0.35
N ALA A 123 8.14 2.53 -0.11
CA ALA A 123 6.71 2.20 -0.14
C ALA A 123 6.27 1.63 -1.50
N THR A 124 6.81 2.15 -2.61
CA THR A 124 6.56 1.58 -3.95
C THR A 124 6.97 0.12 -4.04
N LEU A 125 8.12 -0.26 -3.45
CA LEU A 125 8.55 -1.66 -3.40
C LEU A 125 7.57 -2.50 -2.58
N ILE A 126 7.10 -2.01 -1.44
CA ILE A 126 6.07 -2.67 -0.63
C ILE A 126 4.80 -2.92 -1.46
N HIS A 127 4.26 -1.93 -2.17
CA HIS A 127 3.04 -2.13 -2.98
C HIS A 127 3.22 -3.18 -4.08
N ILE A 128 4.42 -3.25 -4.68
CA ILE A 128 4.77 -4.30 -5.64
C ILE A 128 4.81 -5.67 -4.95
N GLU A 129 5.51 -5.78 -3.83
CA GLU A 129 5.65 -7.03 -3.07
C GLU A 129 4.30 -7.56 -2.60
N LEU A 130 3.47 -6.71 -2.00
CA LEU A 130 2.14 -7.08 -1.55
C LEU A 130 1.22 -7.46 -2.73
N SER A 131 1.38 -6.85 -3.91
CA SER A 131 0.69 -7.28 -5.14
C SER A 131 1.11 -8.68 -5.58
N ILE A 132 2.40 -9.00 -5.49
CA ILE A 132 2.94 -10.34 -5.77
C ILE A 132 2.37 -11.36 -4.78
N ILE A 133 2.27 -11.02 -3.49
CA ILE A 133 1.63 -11.87 -2.47
C ILE A 133 0.18 -12.15 -2.84
N ILE A 134 -0.63 -11.12 -3.13
CA ILE A 134 -2.03 -11.30 -3.53
C ILE A 134 -2.15 -12.24 -4.74
N TRP A 135 -1.34 -12.05 -5.80
CA TRP A 135 -1.37 -12.92 -6.98
C TRP A 135 -1.05 -14.38 -6.64
N ASN A 136 -0.02 -14.63 -5.84
CA ASN A 136 0.37 -15.98 -5.43
C ASN A 136 -0.75 -16.70 -4.67
N GLY A 137 -1.54 -15.97 -3.88
CA GLY A 137 -2.71 -16.53 -3.20
C GLY A 137 -3.74 -17.17 -4.15
N PHE A 138 -3.93 -16.58 -5.34
CA PHE A 138 -4.82 -17.14 -6.35
C PHE A 138 -4.21 -18.34 -7.08
N LEU A 139 -2.89 -18.40 -7.25
CA LEU A 139 -2.20 -19.54 -7.87
C LEU A 139 -2.15 -20.76 -6.95
N GLU A 140 -1.98 -20.56 -5.65
CA GLU A 140 -1.93 -21.62 -4.64
C GLU A 140 -3.32 -22.04 -4.13
N ASN A 141 -4.41 -21.50 -4.69
CA ASN A 141 -5.78 -21.67 -4.19
C ASN A 141 -5.97 -21.33 -2.69
N LYS A 142 -5.11 -20.46 -2.14
CA LYS A 142 -5.08 -19.99 -0.74
C LYS A 142 -5.38 -18.49 -0.63
N LYS A 143 -6.18 -17.96 -1.57
CA LYS A 143 -6.37 -16.53 -1.82
C LYS A 143 -6.74 -15.69 -0.59
N TYR A 144 -7.54 -16.22 0.33
CA TYR A 144 -7.91 -15.51 1.56
C TYR A 144 -6.80 -15.50 2.63
N LEU A 145 -5.97 -16.54 2.69
CA LEU A 145 -4.81 -16.58 3.59
C LEU A 145 -3.76 -15.54 3.15
N TYR A 146 -3.54 -15.43 1.84
CA TYR A 146 -2.60 -14.44 1.30
C TYR A 146 -3.14 -13.01 1.38
N LEU A 147 -4.47 -12.83 1.32
CA LEU A 147 -5.10 -11.55 1.66
C LEU A 147 -4.83 -11.19 3.12
N LEU A 148 -5.07 -12.11 4.06
CA LEU A 148 -4.78 -11.87 5.47
C LEU A 148 -3.29 -11.53 5.68
N LEU A 149 -2.38 -12.28 5.04
CA LEU A 149 -0.95 -12.00 5.10
C LEU A 149 -0.62 -10.59 4.59
N ALA A 150 -1.16 -10.20 3.43
CA ALA A 150 -0.93 -8.87 2.87
C ALA A 150 -1.45 -7.76 3.80
N VAL A 151 -2.66 -7.91 4.35
CA VAL A 151 -3.24 -6.96 5.32
C VAL A 151 -2.33 -6.80 6.54
N LEU A 152 -1.84 -7.92 7.10
CA LEU A 152 -0.97 -7.89 8.28
C LEU A 152 0.37 -7.22 7.97
N LEU A 153 1.01 -7.58 6.86
CA LEU A 153 2.30 -7.01 6.45
C LEU A 153 2.20 -5.51 6.16
N HIS A 154 1.17 -5.07 5.43
CA HIS A 154 0.89 -3.66 5.18
C HIS A 154 0.65 -2.92 6.50
N SER A 155 -0.23 -3.45 7.36
CA SER A 155 -0.53 -2.82 8.65
C SER A 155 0.71 -2.67 9.51
N ILE A 156 1.63 -3.65 9.51
CA ILE A 156 2.90 -3.57 10.24
C ILE A 156 3.73 -2.39 9.74
N CYS A 157 3.88 -2.24 8.42
CA CYS A 157 4.58 -1.10 7.81
C CYS A 157 4.01 0.24 8.28
N ASP A 158 2.68 0.40 8.20
CA ASP A 158 2.02 1.66 8.55
C ASP A 158 2.04 1.95 10.05
N ILE A 159 1.99 0.92 10.90
CA ILE A 159 2.08 1.04 12.36
C ILE A 159 3.45 1.55 12.81
N LEU A 160 4.51 1.37 12.01
CA LEU A 160 5.85 1.86 12.37
C LEU A 160 5.83 3.37 12.67
N ILE A 161 5.05 4.15 11.92
CA ILE A 161 4.97 5.61 12.07
C ILE A 161 4.40 6.02 13.45
N PRO A 162 3.14 5.68 13.82
CA PRO A 162 2.59 6.09 15.11
C PRO A 162 3.36 5.49 16.30
N VAL A 163 3.91 4.28 16.17
CA VAL A 163 4.74 3.68 17.23
C VAL A 163 6.04 4.46 17.38
N ALA A 164 6.78 4.71 16.30
CA ALA A 164 8.03 5.48 16.34
C ALA A 164 7.83 6.87 16.93
N MET A 165 6.76 7.57 16.54
CA MET A 165 6.40 8.85 17.12
C MET A 165 6.14 8.77 18.63
N SER A 166 5.45 7.72 19.10
CA SER A 166 5.12 7.56 20.53
C SER A 166 6.31 7.29 21.44
N VAL A 167 7.39 6.72 20.89
CA VAL A 167 8.62 6.42 21.64
C VAL A 167 9.80 7.34 21.29
N GLY A 168 9.55 8.38 20.48
CA GLY A 168 10.57 9.37 20.12
C GLY A 168 11.67 8.86 19.18
N ILE A 169 11.38 7.85 18.36
CA ILE A 169 12.31 7.38 17.31
C ILE A 169 12.42 8.46 16.23
N GLY A 170 13.65 8.90 15.94
CA GLY A 170 13.93 9.90 14.91
C GLY A 170 13.64 9.37 13.48
N SER A 171 13.35 10.29 12.56
CA SER A 171 12.93 9.97 11.19
C SER A 171 13.93 9.09 10.42
N TYR A 172 15.24 9.30 10.57
CA TYR A 172 16.26 8.45 9.96
C TYR A 172 16.23 7.01 10.46
N ALA A 173 16.02 6.81 11.76
CA ALA A 173 15.93 5.47 12.34
C ALA A 173 14.63 4.76 11.94
N LEU A 174 13.53 5.50 11.84
CA LEU A 174 12.27 5.01 11.29
C LEU A 174 12.45 4.56 9.84
N GLU A 175 13.12 5.35 9.00
CA GLU A 175 13.37 5.00 7.59
C GLU A 175 14.20 3.72 7.45
N MET A 176 15.26 3.57 8.26
CA MET A 176 16.06 2.34 8.29
C MET A 176 15.24 1.12 8.72
N LEU A 177 14.35 1.28 9.70
CA LEU A 177 13.46 0.22 10.14
C LEU A 177 12.46 -0.15 9.05
N PHE A 178 11.87 0.84 8.38
CA PHE A 178 10.94 0.64 7.28
C PHE A 178 11.61 -0.08 6.10
N PHE A 179 12.84 0.30 5.75
CA PHE A 179 13.65 -0.40 4.76
C PHE A 179 13.91 -1.86 5.17
N ALA A 180 14.31 -2.11 6.43
CA ALA A 180 14.56 -3.46 6.92
C ALA A 180 13.31 -4.35 6.85
N VAL A 181 12.15 -3.82 7.24
CA VAL A 181 10.85 -4.53 7.12
C VAL A 181 10.53 -4.81 5.65
N THR A 182 10.77 -3.86 4.76
CA THR A 182 10.59 -4.05 3.30
C THR A 182 11.44 -5.19 2.77
N VAL A 183 12.73 -5.25 3.13
CA VAL A 183 13.61 -6.37 2.74
C VAL A 183 13.07 -7.71 3.25
N ILE A 184 12.57 -7.76 4.48
CA ILE A 184 11.97 -8.99 5.05
C ILE A 184 10.73 -9.42 4.25
N ILE A 185 9.85 -8.48 3.92
CA ILE A 185 8.67 -8.74 3.09
C ILE A 185 9.07 -9.22 1.70
N GLY A 186 10.09 -8.62 1.09
CA GLY A 186 10.66 -9.06 -0.18
C GLY A 186 11.17 -10.51 -0.11
N VAL A 187 11.88 -10.89 0.95
CA VAL A 187 12.34 -12.27 1.16
C VAL A 187 11.16 -13.25 1.29
N ILE A 188 10.12 -12.89 2.06
CA ILE A 188 8.90 -13.70 2.18
C ILE A 188 8.25 -13.86 0.80
N THR A 189 8.10 -12.75 0.08
CA THR A 189 7.49 -12.66 -1.24
C THR A 189 8.22 -13.57 -2.24
N LEU A 190 9.55 -13.54 -2.27
CA LEU A 190 10.36 -14.40 -3.13
C LEU A 190 10.21 -15.89 -2.76
N ARG A 191 10.18 -16.24 -1.47
CA ARG A 191 10.04 -17.64 -1.01
C ARG A 191 8.69 -18.25 -1.39
N ILE A 192 7.62 -17.48 -1.29
CA ILE A 192 6.27 -17.96 -1.61
C ILE A 192 5.92 -17.83 -3.08
N ASN A 193 6.80 -17.24 -3.91
CA ASN A 193 6.52 -16.99 -5.31
C ASN A 193 6.41 -18.29 -6.11
N ARG A 194 5.36 -18.36 -6.94
CA ARG A 194 5.04 -19.44 -7.89
C ARG A 194 4.81 -18.92 -9.30
N MET A 195 4.98 -17.62 -9.51
CA MET A 195 4.77 -16.98 -10.80
C MET A 195 5.91 -17.23 -11.78
N GLU A 196 5.58 -17.18 -13.07
CA GLU A 196 6.56 -17.23 -14.15
C GLU A 196 7.36 -15.93 -14.23
N TRP A 197 8.69 -16.04 -14.29
CA TRP A 197 9.63 -14.92 -14.41
C TRP A 197 9.86 -14.45 -15.85
N LYS A 198 9.00 -14.85 -16.79
CA LYS A 198 9.09 -14.43 -18.20
C LYS A 198 8.72 -12.95 -18.31
N LEU A 199 9.73 -12.09 -18.46
CA LEU A 199 9.60 -10.64 -18.64
C LEU A 199 8.93 -10.26 -19.98
#